data_AF-A0A1G3A543-F1
#
_entry.id   AF-A0A1G3A543-F1
#
_cell.length_a   1.000
_cell.length_b   1.000
_cell.length_c   1.000
_cell.angle_alpha   90.00
_cell.angle_beta   90.00
_cell.angle_gamma   90.00
#
_symmetry.space_group_name_H-M   'P 1'
#
loop_
_entity.id
_entity.type
_entity.pdbx_description
1 polymer ?
#
loop_
_entity_poly.entity_id
_entity_poly.type
_entity_poly.pdbx_seq_one_letter_code
_entity_poly.pdbx_strand_id
1 'polypeptide(L)' 'MNPDRTRIELYDIPNDPTELDNVAAQHSDVVRRLSAKLLHWQGTLPPGPVEASAGSNAYLWPKNK' A
#
# COMPACT_ATOMS: atom_id res chain seq x y z
N MET A 1 2.71 -1.99 -2.51
CA MET A 1 1.29 -2.22 -2.19
C MET A 1 1.13 -3.65 -1.74
N ASN A 2 0.17 -3.95 -0.87
CA ASN A 2 -0.08 -5.32 -0.48
C ASN A 2 -0.54 -6.11 -1.72
N PRO A 3 0.05 -7.29 -2.02
CA PRO A 3 -0.32 -8.08 -3.20
C PRO A 3 -1.80 -8.49 -3.21
N ASP A 4 -2.38 -8.68 -2.02
CA ASP A 4 -3.80 -8.96 -1.79
C ASP A 4 -4.71 -7.73 -1.96
N ARG A 5 -4.14 -6.57 -2.27
CA ARG A 5 -4.82 -5.27 -2.41
C ARG A 5 -5.54 -4.78 -1.15
N THR A 6 -5.20 -5.30 0.02
CA THR A 6 -5.64 -4.71 1.28
C THR A 6 -4.92 -3.36 1.49
N ARG A 7 -5.57 -2.44 2.22
CA ARG A 7 -5.00 -1.14 2.59
C ARG A 7 -4.42 -0.35 1.41
N ILE A 8 -5.22 -0.15 0.37
CA ILE A 8 -4.82 0.71 -0.74
C ILE A 8 -4.74 2.15 -0.24
N GLU A 9 -3.60 2.77 -0.48
CA GLU A 9 -3.33 4.17 -0.19
C GLU A 9 -2.84 4.85 -1.48
N LEU A 10 -3.38 6.03 -1.77
CA LEU A 10 -3.01 6.87 -2.90
C LEU A 10 -2.96 8.32 -2.40
N TYR A 11 -1.83 8.98 -2.60
CA TYR A 11 -1.60 10.36 -2.18
C TYR A 11 -1.20 11.24 -3.36
N ASP A 12 -1.66 12.49 -3.37
CA ASP A 12 -1.30 13.50 -4.35
C ASP A 12 -0.18 14.39 -3.79
N ILE A 13 1.06 13.93 -3.86
CA ILE A 13 2.22 14.53 -3.17
C ILE A 13 2.36 16.06 -3.33
N PRO A 14 2.18 16.67 -4.52
CA PRO A 14 2.23 18.13 -4.65
C PRO A 14 1.19 18.88 -3.81
N ASN A 15 0.01 18.30 -3.60
CA ASN A 15 -1.11 18.91 -2.87
C ASN A 15 -1.24 18.37 -1.42
N ASP A 16 -0.67 17.20 -1.14
CA ASP A 16 -0.56 16.56 0.18
C ASP A 16 0.87 16.03 0.39
N PRO A 17 1.84 16.92 0.69
CA PRO A 17 3.22 16.53 0.93
C PRO A 17 3.41 15.73 2.23
N THR A 18 2.37 15.67 3.07
CA THR A 18 2.38 14.98 4.36
C THR A 18 1.73 13.60 4.31
N GLU A 19 1.17 13.20 3.16
CA GLU A 19 0.49 11.91 2.97
C GLU A 19 -0.60 11.65 4.02
N LEU A 20 -1.37 12.69 4.36
CA LEU A 20 -2.42 12.61 5.37
C LEU A 20 -3.80 12.31 4.77
N ASP A 21 -4.02 12.64 3.50
CA ASP A 21 -5.30 12.45 2.82
C ASP A 21 -5.22 11.31 1.79
N ASN A 22 -5.67 10.13 2.20
CA ASN A 22 -5.75 8.99 1.30
C ASN A 22 -6.91 9.17 0.30
N VAL A 23 -6.56 9.50 -0.94
CA VAL A 23 -7.53 9.75 -2.02
C VAL A 23 -7.83 8.52 -2.89
N ALA A 24 -7.50 7.31 -2.43
CA ALA A 24 -7.64 6.09 -3.22
C ALA A 24 -9.10 5.78 -3.62
N ALA A 25 -10.07 6.08 -2.75
CA ALA A 25 -11.49 5.83 -3.02
C ALA A 25 -12.06 6.76 -4.11
N GLN A 26 -11.51 7.97 -4.23
CA GLN A 26 -11.94 9.00 -5.17
C GLN A 26 -11.34 8.78 -6.58
N HIS A 27 -10.17 8.12 -6.67
CA HIS A 27 -9.42 7.96 -7.93
C HIS A 27 -9.16 6.48 -8.29
N SER A 28 -10.23 5.68 -8.37
CA SER A 28 -10.15 4.23 -8.63
C SER A 28 -9.46 3.85 -9.95
N ASP A 29 -9.54 4.72 -10.96
CA ASP A 29 -8.86 4.56 -12.25
C ASP A 29 -7.33 4.71 -12.11
N VAL A 30 -6.89 5.68 -11.31
CA VAL A 30 -5.48 5.91 -11.00
C VAL A 30 -4.92 4.73 -10.20
N VAL A 31 -5.65 4.28 -9.18
CA VAL A 31 -5.32 3.06 -8.42
C VAL A 31 -5.12 1.89 -9.38
N ARG A 32 -6.09 1.60 -10.25
CA ARG A 32 -5.99 0.49 -11.21
C ARG A 32 -4.72 0.57 -12.07
N ARG A 33 -4.42 1.76 -12.60
CA ARG A 33 -3.26 1.99 -13.47
C ARG A 33 -1.93 1.83 -12.72
N LEU A 34 -1.80 2.43 -11.54
CA LEU A 34 -0.57 2.37 -10.75
C LEU A 34 -0.34 0.99 -10.15
N SER A 35 -1.39 0.31 -9.67
CA SER A 35 -1.30 -1.08 -9.20
C SER A 35 -0.79 -2.01 -10.29
N ALA A 36 -1.30 -1.88 -11.52
CA ALA A 36 -0.84 -2.71 -12.64
C ALA A 36 0.66 -2.49 -12.93
N LYS A 37 1.12 -1.23 -12.97
CA LYS A 37 2.53 -0.89 -13.17
C LYS A 37 3.41 -1.44 -12.05
N LEU A 38 3.00 -1.26 -10.80
CA LEU A 38 3.74 -1.69 -9.62
C LEU A 38 3.90 -3.22 -9.57
N LEU A 39 2.80 -3.96 -9.73
CA LEU A 39 2.83 -5.43 -9.68
C LEU A 39 3.59 -6.02 -10.88
N HIS A 40 3.49 -5.40 -12.05
CA HIS A 40 4.30 -5.79 -13.20
C HIS A 40 5.79 -5.62 -12.91
N TRP A 41 6.21 -4.44 -12.43
CA TRP A 41 7.61 -4.19 -12.07
C TRP A 41 8.10 -5.12 -10.96
N GLN A 42 7.32 -5.33 -9.90
CA GLN A 42 7.67 -6.26 -8.83
C GLN A 42 7.95 -7.66 -9.37
N GLY A 43 7.16 -8.15 -10.33
CA GLY A 43 7.37 -9.45 -10.96
C GLY A 43 8.66 -9.55 -11.80
N THR A 44 9.32 -8.43 -12.10
CA THR A 44 10.62 -8.42 -12.79
C THR A 44 11.82 -8.53 -11.85
N LEU A 45 11.61 -8.34 -10.55
CA LEU A 45 12.67 -8.38 -9.55
C LEU A 45 13.05 -9.84 -9.24
N PRO A 46 14.32 -10.10 -8.88
CA PRO A 46 14.71 -11.41 -8.35
C PRO A 46 13.95 -11.71 -7.05
N PRO A 47 13.76 -12.99 -6.70
CA PRO A 47 13.19 -13.37 -5.42
C PRO A 47 13.96 -12.73 -4.26
N GLY A 48 13.23 -12.09 -3.35
CA GLY A 48 13.76 -11.47 -2.14
C GLY A 48 13.01 -11.93 -0.90
N PRO A 49 13.54 -11.66 0.30
CA PRO A 49 12.84 -11.98 1.54
C PRO A 49 11.52 -11.20 1.62
N VAL A 50 10.45 -11.89 2.05
CA VAL A 50 9.15 -11.30 2.33
C VAL A 50 8.79 -11.65 3.77
N GLU A 51 8.69 -10.63 4.61
CA GLU A 51 8.25 -10.79 5.99
C GLU A 51 6.76 -11.12 6.03
N ALA A 52 6.37 -12.15 6.79
CA ALA A 52 4.98 -12.59 6.88
C ALA A 52 4.04 -11.51 7.44
N SER A 53 4.56 -10.56 8.21
CA SER A 53 3.82 -9.44 8.79
C SER A 53 3.84 -8.17 7.94
N ALA A 54 4.53 -8.17 6.79
CA ALA A 54 4.63 -7.00 5.93
C ALA A 54 3.25 -6.49 5.51
N GLY A 55 2.99 -5.19 5.72
CA GLY A 55 1.70 -4.56 5.40
C GLY A 55 0.61 -4.71 6.48
N SER A 56 0.85 -5.47 7.55
CA SER A 56 -0.05 -5.55 8.71
C SER A 56 -0.02 -4.27 9.54
N ASN A 57 -1.19 -3.85 10.04
CA ASN A 57 -1.32 -2.81 11.07
C ASN A 57 -1.69 -3.40 12.45
N ALA A 58 -1.65 -4.73 12.60
CA ALA A 58 -1.94 -5.41 13.85
C ALA A 58 -0.74 -5.31 14.80
N TYR A 59 -0.80 -4.32 15.70
CA TYR A 59 0.17 -4.17 16.79
C TYR A 59 -0.30 -4.96 18.02
N LEU A 60 0.65 -5.65 18.67
CA LEU A 60 0.43 -6.33 19.94
C LEU A 60 0.39 -5.31 21.09
N TRP A 61 -0.56 -4.36 21.03
CA TRP A 61 -0.78 -3.44 22.13
C TRP A 61 -1.05 -4.22 23.42
N PRO A 62 -0.49 -3.78 24.56
CA PRO A 62 -0.82 -4.37 25.85
C PRO A 62 -2.34 -4.40 25.99
N LYS A 63 -2.91 -5.59 26.13
CA LYS A 63 -4.32 -5.72 26.50
C LYS A 63 -4.39 -5.37 27.98
N ASN A 64 -5.24 -4.40 28.34
CA ASN A 64 -5.47 -4.07 29.74
C ASN A 64 -5.84 -5.36 30.50
N LYS A 65 -5.23 -5.53 31.69
CA LYS A 65 -5.44 -6.68 32.57
C LYS A 65 -6.86 -6.73 33.11
#